data_AF-A0A940L2V1-F1
#
_entry.id   AF-A0A940L2V1-F1
#
_cell.length_a   1.000
_cell.length_b   1.000
_cell.length_c   1.000
_cell.angle_alpha   90.00
_cell.angle_beta   90.00
_cell.angle_gamma   90.00
#
_symmetry.space_group_name_H-M   'P 1'
#
loop_
_entity.id
_entity.type
_entity.pdbx_description
1 polymer ?
#
loop_
_entity_poly.entity_id
_entity_poly.type
_entity_poly.pdbx_seq_one_letter_code
_entity_poly.pdbx_strand_id
1 'polypeptide(L)'
;MRSLVNISMGVAAAGLAALALSSCGPRGNNPNVEIIQDMMESPAIKAQEYDESSPHHSGMRVPPEHTVPEGFEPYRYATDLDGAIKNLKNPLAGKMDDETLVVGQKYYETNCAVCHGYKGEGGVAAKSVVSEKMALKPPALLTDKVKGWPDAHLYHVITVGQGVMGPYASHIPQKYRWQVVNYIRFLEKRDGK
;
A
#
# COMPACT_ATOMS: atom_id res chain seq x y z
N MET A 1 -17.11 -12.89 62.67
CA MET A 1 -16.33 -12.03 61.74
C MET A 1 -16.16 -12.64 60.36
N ARG A 2 -15.65 -13.88 60.20
CA ARG A 2 -15.43 -14.49 58.87
C ARG A 2 -16.66 -14.59 57.96
N SER A 3 -17.84 -14.88 58.53
CA SER A 3 -19.10 -14.94 57.77
C SER A 3 -19.53 -13.58 57.18
N LEU A 4 -19.42 -12.50 57.96
CA LEU A 4 -19.74 -11.15 57.50
C LEU A 4 -18.76 -10.65 56.43
N VAL A 5 -17.47 -11.00 56.55
CA VAL A 5 -16.45 -10.67 55.55
C VAL A 5 -16.73 -11.41 54.23
N ASN A 6 -17.06 -12.70 54.28
CA ASN A 6 -17.40 -13.49 53.09
C ASN A 6 -18.66 -12.97 52.38
N ILE A 7 -19.67 -12.55 53.14
CA ILE A 7 -20.89 -11.92 52.58
C ILE A 7 -20.54 -10.58 51.91
N SER A 8 -19.71 -9.75 52.54
CA SER A 8 -19.29 -8.46 51.96
C SER A 8 -18.46 -8.62 50.67
N MET A 9 -17.58 -9.62 50.61
CA MET A 9 -16.79 -9.94 49.41
C MET A 9 -17.67 -10.48 48.27
N GLY A 10 -18.67 -11.31 48.60
CA GLY A 10 -19.64 -11.81 47.61
C GLY A 10 -20.49 -10.70 47.00
N VAL A 11 -20.95 -9.74 47.81
CA VAL A 11 -21.73 -8.58 47.33
C VAL A 11 -20.86 -7.66 46.48
N ALA A 12 -19.60 -7.41 46.87
CA ALA A 12 -18.68 -6.61 46.07
C ALA A 12 -18.35 -7.26 44.71
N ALA A 13 -18.15 -8.58 44.67
CA ALA A 13 -17.91 -9.32 43.44
C ALA A 13 -19.14 -9.33 42.51
N ALA A 14 -20.35 -9.48 43.07
CA ALA A 14 -21.59 -9.39 42.31
C ALA A 14 -21.83 -7.98 41.75
N GLY A 15 -21.52 -6.93 42.54
CA GLY A 15 -21.58 -5.54 42.08
C GLY A 15 -20.60 -5.25 40.94
N LEU A 16 -19.36 -5.75 41.04
CA LEU A 16 -18.35 -5.61 39.97
C LEU A 16 -18.77 -6.35 38.69
N ALA A 17 -19.35 -7.55 38.82
CA ALA A 17 -19.84 -8.32 37.68
C ALA A 17 -21.02 -7.64 36.98
N ALA A 18 -21.95 -7.05 37.75
CA ALA A 18 -23.06 -6.28 37.18
C ALA A 18 -22.59 -5.00 36.45
N LEU A 19 -21.56 -4.32 36.96
CA LEU A 19 -20.92 -3.19 36.30
C LEU A 19 -20.19 -3.60 35.01
N ALA A 20 -19.52 -4.75 35.01
CA ALA A 20 -18.86 -5.28 33.81
C ALA A 20 -19.85 -5.70 32.71
N LEU A 21 -21.03 -6.22 33.09
CA LEU A 21 -22.07 -6.63 32.13
C LEU A 21 -22.88 -5.46 31.56
N SER A 22 -22.87 -4.29 32.21
CA SER A 22 -23.55 -3.06 31.76
C SER A 22 -22.68 -2.14 30.90
N SER A 23 -21.40 -2.47 30.72
CA SER A 23 -20.48 -1.78 29.80
C SER A 23 -20.95 -1.87 28.32
N CYS A 24 -21.72 -2.90 27.98
CA CYS A 24 -22.43 -2.98 26.70
C CYS A 24 -23.76 -2.23 26.79
N GLY A 25 -23.75 -0.94 26.45
CA GLY A 25 -24.98 -0.18 26.26
C GLY A 25 -25.83 -0.73 25.10
N PRO A 26 -27.15 -0.48 25.08
CA PRO A 26 -28.07 -1.04 24.08
C PRO A 26 -27.85 -0.53 22.65
N ARG A 27 -26.87 0.38 22.43
CA ARG A 27 -26.67 1.07 21.16
C ARG A 27 -25.86 0.28 20.12
N GLY A 28 -25.20 -0.81 20.49
CA GLY A 28 -24.52 -1.71 19.54
C GLY A 28 -23.57 -0.98 18.58
N ASN A 29 -23.70 -1.26 17.27
CA ASN A 29 -22.90 -0.67 16.18
C ASN A 29 -23.46 0.66 15.61
N ASN A 30 -24.37 1.34 16.32
CA ASN A 30 -24.90 2.62 15.83
C ASN A 30 -23.95 3.77 16.17
N PRO A 31 -23.79 4.77 15.27
CA PRO A 31 -23.09 6.01 15.59
C PRO A 31 -23.65 6.67 16.86
N ASN A 32 -22.80 7.43 17.55
CA ASN A 32 -23.22 8.13 18.77
C ASN A 32 -24.22 9.25 18.44
N VAL A 33 -24.99 9.67 19.43
CA VAL A 33 -25.87 10.84 19.25
C VAL A 33 -25.02 12.09 19.27
N GLU A 34 -25.06 12.82 18.16
CA GLU A 34 -24.43 14.11 18.07
C GLU A 34 -25.48 15.19 18.36
N ILE A 35 -25.35 15.86 19.50
CA ILE A 35 -26.35 16.81 20.03
C ILE A 35 -26.33 18.13 19.24
N ILE A 36 -25.17 18.51 18.69
CA ILE A 36 -24.97 19.73 17.90
C ILE A 36 -24.42 19.28 16.55
N GLN A 37 -25.08 19.69 15.46
CA GLN A 37 -24.80 19.22 14.09
C GLN A 37 -24.51 20.36 13.11
N ASP A 38 -24.29 21.56 13.61
CA ASP A 38 -24.30 22.78 12.78
C ASP A 38 -23.30 22.74 11.61
N MET A 39 -22.15 22.08 11.78
CA MET A 39 -21.10 21.98 10.76
C MET A 39 -20.34 20.63 10.77
N MET A 40 -20.93 19.58 11.35
CA MET A 40 -20.29 18.25 11.39
C MET A 40 -20.28 17.63 10.00
N GLU A 41 -21.38 17.79 9.27
CA GLU A 41 -21.50 17.47 7.85
C GLU A 41 -21.50 18.75 7.03
N SER A 42 -20.63 18.79 6.03
CA SER A 42 -20.45 19.94 5.16
C SER A 42 -21.38 19.82 3.95
N PRO A 43 -22.01 20.91 3.48
CA PRO A 43 -22.73 20.90 2.20
C PRO A 43 -21.81 20.61 1.00
N ALA A 44 -20.51 20.89 1.11
CA ALA A 44 -19.53 20.57 0.09
C ALA A 44 -19.11 19.10 0.18
N ILE A 45 -19.31 18.37 -0.92
CA ILE A 45 -18.93 16.96 -1.07
C ILE A 45 -17.41 16.81 -1.00
N LYS A 46 -16.91 16.04 -0.05
CA LYS A 46 -15.48 15.71 0.09
C LYS A 46 -15.09 14.66 -0.94
N ALA A 47 -13.78 14.56 -1.22
CA ALA A 47 -13.27 13.71 -2.30
C ALA A 47 -13.83 12.28 -2.27
N GLN A 48 -13.73 11.58 -1.14
CA GLN A 48 -14.19 10.18 -1.01
C GLN A 48 -15.59 10.04 -0.41
N GLU A 49 -16.37 11.13 -0.39
CA GLU A 49 -17.72 11.13 0.16
C GLU A 49 -18.72 10.49 -0.81
N TYR A 50 -19.83 10.00 -0.26
CA TYR A 50 -20.94 9.47 -1.04
C TYR A 50 -21.65 10.60 -1.78
N ASP A 51 -21.92 10.41 -3.08
CA ASP A 51 -22.61 11.39 -3.92
C ASP A 51 -23.66 10.71 -4.79
N GLU A 52 -24.95 10.93 -4.49
CA GLU A 52 -26.07 10.32 -5.22
C GLU A 52 -26.09 10.70 -6.71
N SER A 53 -25.63 11.89 -7.06
CA SER A 53 -25.60 12.37 -8.45
C SER A 53 -24.50 11.70 -9.28
N SER A 54 -23.61 10.94 -8.65
CA SER A 54 -22.49 10.27 -9.29
C SER A 54 -22.86 8.90 -9.82
N PRO A 55 -22.51 8.55 -11.09
CA PRO A 55 -22.72 7.20 -11.63
C PRO A 55 -22.09 6.09 -10.77
N HIS A 56 -21.06 6.42 -9.98
CA HIS A 56 -20.36 5.49 -9.08
C HIS A 56 -20.56 5.83 -7.60
N HIS A 57 -21.51 6.72 -7.29
CA HIS A 57 -21.82 7.14 -5.93
C HIS A 57 -20.62 7.66 -5.12
N SER A 58 -19.62 8.22 -5.79
CA SER A 58 -18.43 8.81 -5.17
C SER A 58 -18.30 10.28 -5.59
N GLY A 59 -17.87 11.11 -4.65
CA GLY A 59 -17.47 12.49 -4.89
C GLY A 59 -16.29 12.62 -5.86
N MET A 60 -15.43 11.59 -5.97
CA MET A 60 -14.39 11.55 -6.99
C MET A 60 -14.99 11.16 -8.34
N ARG A 61 -14.74 11.98 -9.37
CA ARG A 61 -15.07 11.69 -10.76
C ARG A 61 -13.83 11.22 -11.52
N VAL A 62 -14.03 10.32 -12.46
CA VAL A 62 -12.97 9.89 -13.39
C VAL A 62 -12.75 11.03 -14.39
N PRO A 63 -11.51 11.53 -14.56
CA PRO A 63 -11.22 12.55 -15.55
C PRO A 63 -11.46 11.99 -16.97
N PRO A 64 -11.85 12.83 -17.95
CA PRO A 64 -11.99 12.39 -19.33
C PRO A 64 -10.72 11.71 -19.85
N GLU A 65 -10.90 10.72 -20.72
CA GLU A 65 -9.78 10.00 -21.32
C GLU A 65 -8.83 10.96 -22.07
N HIS A 66 -7.53 10.61 -22.07
CA HIS A 66 -6.47 11.38 -22.73
C HIS A 66 -6.21 12.80 -22.20
N THR A 67 -6.80 13.18 -21.06
CA THR A 67 -6.45 14.44 -20.39
C THR A 67 -5.08 14.36 -19.71
N VAL A 68 -4.30 15.43 -19.81
CA VAL A 68 -2.95 15.53 -19.21
C VAL A 68 -2.97 16.68 -18.19
N PRO A 69 -2.64 16.42 -16.90
CA PRO A 69 -2.52 17.47 -15.90
C PRO A 69 -1.38 18.44 -16.21
N GLU A 70 -1.52 19.71 -15.82
CA GLU A 70 -0.41 20.66 -15.92
C GLU A 70 0.80 20.22 -15.09
N GLY A 71 1.99 20.33 -15.67
CA GLY A 71 3.24 19.93 -15.01
C GLY A 71 3.46 18.42 -14.88
N PHE A 72 2.60 17.59 -15.49
CA PHE A 72 2.76 16.13 -15.50
C PHE A 72 3.09 15.63 -16.90
N GLU A 73 4.22 14.93 -17.03
CA GLU A 73 4.60 14.24 -18.27
C GLU A 73 4.17 12.77 -18.21
N PRO A 74 3.17 12.35 -19.01
CA PRO A 74 2.70 10.98 -19.02
C PRO A 74 3.77 10.00 -19.46
N TYR A 75 3.72 8.80 -18.89
CA TYR A 75 4.53 7.69 -19.36
C TYR A 75 4.08 7.24 -20.75
N ARG A 76 4.94 7.43 -21.77
CA ARG A 76 4.58 7.26 -23.19
C ARG A 76 4.64 5.83 -23.71
N TYR A 77 5.25 4.92 -22.96
CA TYR A 77 5.56 3.57 -23.42
C TYR A 77 4.66 2.52 -22.77
N ALA A 78 3.37 2.82 -22.57
CA ALA A 78 2.48 1.96 -21.80
C ALA A 78 2.33 0.55 -22.41
N THR A 79 2.32 0.46 -23.74
CA THR A 79 2.19 -0.79 -24.51
C THR A 79 3.47 -1.22 -25.20
N ASP A 80 4.56 -0.43 -25.11
CA ASP A 80 5.79 -0.61 -25.87
C ASP A 80 7.01 -0.73 -24.95
N LEU A 81 7.27 -1.94 -24.48
CA LEU A 81 8.44 -2.21 -23.63
C LEU A 81 9.76 -1.95 -24.38
N ASP A 82 9.85 -2.31 -25.66
CA ASP A 82 11.08 -2.14 -26.44
C ASP A 82 11.43 -0.66 -26.62
N GLY A 83 10.42 0.17 -26.90
CA GLY A 83 10.55 1.63 -26.92
C GLY A 83 10.95 2.21 -25.57
N ALA A 84 10.43 1.65 -24.46
CA ALA A 84 10.85 2.04 -23.12
C ALA A 84 12.34 1.73 -22.91
N ILE A 85 12.77 0.50 -23.21
CA ILE A 85 14.16 0.07 -23.05
C ILE A 85 15.12 0.93 -23.87
N LYS A 86 14.72 1.27 -25.10
CA LYS A 86 15.55 2.05 -26.01
C LYS A 86 15.70 3.52 -25.60
N ASN A 87 14.62 4.14 -25.13
CA ASN A 87 14.55 5.60 -24.98
C ASN A 87 14.56 6.07 -23.53
N LEU A 88 14.12 5.23 -22.59
CA LEU A 88 14.06 5.58 -21.19
C LEU A 88 15.39 5.23 -20.51
N LYS A 89 16.03 6.23 -19.91
CA LYS A 89 17.27 6.04 -19.14
C LYS A 89 17.03 6.42 -17.70
N ASN A 90 17.56 5.63 -16.78
CA ASN A 90 17.50 5.92 -15.36
C ASN A 90 18.40 7.13 -15.05
N PRO A 91 17.84 8.30 -14.67
CA PRO A 91 18.65 9.48 -14.35
C PRO A 91 19.43 9.34 -13.03
N LEU A 92 19.07 8.36 -12.21
CA LEU A 92 19.72 8.04 -10.94
C LEU A 92 20.58 6.77 -11.06
N ALA A 93 20.87 6.29 -12.27
CA ALA A 93 21.67 5.08 -12.45
C ALA A 93 23.01 5.18 -11.71
N GLY A 94 23.31 4.18 -10.88
CA GLY A 94 24.55 4.13 -10.09
C GLY A 94 24.59 5.05 -8.86
N LYS A 95 23.62 5.96 -8.68
CA LYS A 95 23.46 6.76 -7.46
C LYS A 95 22.85 5.89 -6.37
N MET A 96 23.71 5.48 -5.45
CA MET A 96 23.39 4.64 -4.29
C MET A 96 23.65 5.39 -2.98
N ASP A 97 23.45 6.71 -3.00
CA ASP A 97 23.46 7.53 -1.79
C ASP A 97 22.26 7.22 -0.89
N ASP A 98 22.41 7.55 0.39
CA ASP A 98 21.40 7.27 1.40
C ASP A 98 20.06 7.95 1.11
N GLU A 99 20.05 9.16 0.53
CA GLU A 99 18.81 9.86 0.18
C GLU A 99 17.99 9.08 -0.86
N THR A 100 18.66 8.60 -1.90
CA THR A 100 18.06 7.79 -2.97
C THR A 100 17.59 6.43 -2.44
N LEU A 101 18.42 5.76 -1.63
CA LEU A 101 18.13 4.42 -1.13
C LEU A 101 17.04 4.42 -0.06
N VAL A 102 16.98 5.40 0.84
CA VAL A 102 15.94 5.49 1.88
C VAL A 102 14.56 5.66 1.24
N VAL A 103 14.45 6.51 0.22
CA VAL A 103 13.19 6.67 -0.52
C VAL A 103 12.82 5.39 -1.26
N GLY A 104 13.80 4.77 -1.95
CA GLY A 104 13.59 3.52 -2.66
C GLY A 104 13.14 2.38 -1.74
N GLN A 105 13.80 2.25 -0.58
CA GLN A 105 13.48 1.29 0.46
C GLN A 105 12.05 1.48 0.97
N LYS A 106 11.68 2.72 1.33
CA LYS A 106 10.32 3.02 1.82
C LYS A 106 9.25 2.54 0.86
N TYR A 107 9.38 2.88 -0.43
CA TYR A 107 8.40 2.48 -1.43
C TYR A 107 8.44 0.99 -1.73
N TYR A 108 9.63 0.38 -1.75
CA TYR A 108 9.77 -1.07 -1.93
C TYR A 108 9.13 -1.86 -0.78
N GLU A 109 9.42 -1.51 0.47
CA GLU A 109 8.89 -2.21 1.64
C GLU A 109 7.37 -2.06 1.75
N THR A 110 6.85 -0.89 1.39
CA THR A 110 5.40 -0.63 1.43
C THR A 110 4.64 -1.37 0.33
N ASN A 111 5.20 -1.45 -0.89
CA ASN A 111 4.44 -1.89 -2.07
C ASN A 111 4.91 -3.23 -2.67
N CYS A 112 6.21 -3.51 -2.62
CA CYS A 112 6.82 -4.64 -3.32
C CYS A 112 7.12 -5.82 -2.39
N ALA A 113 7.63 -5.55 -1.18
CA ALA A 113 8.06 -6.58 -0.23
C ALA A 113 6.90 -7.47 0.22
N VAL A 114 5.66 -6.96 0.18
CA VAL A 114 4.46 -7.75 0.49
C VAL A 114 4.31 -8.97 -0.42
N CYS A 115 4.84 -8.95 -1.64
CA CYS A 115 4.78 -10.10 -2.56
C CYS A 115 6.18 -10.67 -2.85
N HIS A 116 7.19 -9.81 -2.98
CA HIS A 116 8.55 -10.21 -3.36
C HIS A 116 9.49 -10.47 -2.18
N GLY A 117 9.06 -10.19 -0.94
CA GLY A 117 9.89 -10.34 0.26
C GLY A 117 10.80 -9.12 0.49
N TYR A 118 11.29 -8.95 1.72
CA TYR A 118 12.14 -7.79 2.08
C TYR A 118 13.53 -7.85 1.43
N LYS A 119 14.00 -9.03 1.03
CA LYS A 119 15.27 -9.18 0.30
C LYS A 119 15.05 -9.56 -1.16
N GLY A 120 13.82 -9.52 -1.67
CA GLY A 120 13.53 -9.87 -3.07
C GLY A 120 13.59 -11.36 -3.35
N GLU A 121 13.40 -12.21 -2.35
CA GLU A 121 13.48 -13.67 -2.47
C GLU A 121 12.38 -14.26 -3.36
N GLY A 122 11.22 -13.60 -3.45
CA GLY A 122 10.06 -14.07 -4.20
C GLY A 122 9.48 -15.40 -3.69
N GLY A 123 8.39 -15.83 -4.32
CA GLY A 123 7.68 -17.07 -4.02
C GLY A 123 7.50 -17.38 -2.54
N VAL A 124 7.66 -18.64 -2.14
CA VAL A 124 7.55 -19.03 -0.72
C VAL A 124 8.70 -18.51 0.13
N ALA A 125 9.86 -18.25 -0.48
CA ALA A 125 11.04 -17.75 0.21
C ALA A 125 10.86 -16.31 0.71
N ALA A 126 9.94 -15.54 0.11
CA ALA A 126 9.55 -14.21 0.56
C ALA A 126 8.94 -14.18 1.97
N LYS A 127 8.53 -15.34 2.53
CA LYS A 127 7.86 -15.47 3.84
C LYS A 127 6.69 -14.49 4.01
N SER A 128 5.97 -14.25 2.92
CA SER A 128 4.80 -13.40 2.90
C SER A 128 3.54 -14.25 2.75
N VAL A 129 2.57 -13.99 3.63
CA VAL A 129 1.24 -14.60 3.58
C VAL A 129 0.56 -14.37 2.23
N VAL A 130 0.80 -13.22 1.59
CA VAL A 130 0.25 -12.93 0.26
C VAL A 130 0.89 -13.87 -0.77
N SER A 131 2.22 -13.91 -0.83
CA SER A 131 2.95 -14.74 -1.80
C SER A 131 2.64 -16.23 -1.65
N GLU A 132 2.51 -16.74 -0.41
CA GLU A 132 2.15 -18.13 -0.13
C GLU A 132 0.76 -18.51 -0.64
N LYS A 133 -0.20 -17.58 -0.58
CA LYS A 133 -1.59 -17.80 -1.01
C LYS A 133 -1.82 -17.54 -2.50
N MET A 134 -0.87 -16.92 -3.20
CA MET A 134 -0.99 -16.68 -4.64
C MET A 134 -0.82 -17.98 -5.44
N ALA A 135 -1.74 -18.23 -6.37
CA ALA A 135 -1.66 -19.38 -7.28
C ALA A 135 -0.39 -19.33 -8.15
N LEU A 136 -0.10 -18.15 -8.71
CA LEU A 136 1.15 -17.86 -9.40
C LEU A 136 2.07 -17.07 -8.46
N LYS A 137 3.15 -17.73 -8.05
CA LYS A 137 4.13 -17.18 -7.11
C LYS A 137 4.93 -16.05 -7.78
N PRO A 138 5.09 -14.89 -7.12
CA PRO A 138 5.96 -13.82 -7.60
C PRO A 138 7.39 -14.33 -7.81
N PRO A 139 8.06 -13.95 -8.92
CA PRO A 139 9.44 -14.36 -9.14
C PRO A 139 10.38 -13.71 -8.13
N ALA A 140 11.49 -14.38 -7.87
CA ALA A 140 12.64 -13.82 -7.15
C ALA A 140 13.27 -12.69 -7.99
N LEU A 141 13.52 -11.55 -7.36
CA LEU A 141 14.07 -10.37 -8.02
C LEU A 141 15.58 -10.47 -8.24
N LEU A 142 16.27 -11.32 -7.48
CA LEU A 142 17.73 -11.42 -7.50
C LEU A 142 18.27 -12.52 -8.45
N THR A 143 17.44 -12.99 -9.36
CA THR A 143 17.83 -14.00 -10.37
C THR A 143 18.65 -13.37 -11.49
N ASP A 144 19.53 -14.15 -12.14
CA ASP A 144 20.36 -13.67 -13.25
C ASP A 144 19.53 -13.09 -14.41
N LYS A 145 18.33 -13.63 -14.61
CA LYS A 145 17.36 -13.11 -15.59
C LYS A 145 16.99 -11.65 -15.29
N VAL A 146 16.62 -11.34 -14.04
CA VAL A 146 16.17 -9.99 -13.64
C VAL A 146 17.37 -9.05 -13.49
N LYS A 147 18.50 -9.55 -12.99
CA LYS A 147 19.78 -8.83 -12.98
C LYS A 147 20.21 -8.40 -14.40
N GLY A 148 19.92 -9.22 -15.41
CA GLY A 148 20.19 -8.91 -16.82
C GLY A 148 19.21 -7.94 -17.47
N TRP A 149 18.11 -7.56 -16.83
CA TRP A 149 17.17 -6.58 -17.38
C TRP A 149 17.75 -5.17 -17.33
N PRO A 150 17.44 -4.31 -18.30
CA PRO A 150 17.76 -2.89 -18.20
C PRO A 150 16.85 -2.20 -17.17
N ASP A 151 17.33 -1.14 -16.52
CA ASP A 151 16.56 -0.39 -15.50
C ASP A 151 15.20 0.09 -16.00
N ALA A 152 15.11 0.46 -17.27
CA ALA A 152 13.87 0.86 -17.91
C ALA A 152 12.80 -0.25 -17.92
N HIS A 153 13.21 -1.51 -18.02
CA HIS A 153 12.29 -2.64 -17.95
C HIS A 153 11.69 -2.77 -16.55
N LEU A 154 12.51 -2.65 -15.49
CA LEU A 154 12.00 -2.64 -14.11
C LEU A 154 11.03 -1.48 -13.88
N TYR A 155 11.39 -0.29 -14.36
CA TYR A 155 10.52 0.89 -14.29
C TYR A 155 9.18 0.69 -15.01
N HIS A 156 9.22 0.07 -16.19
CA HIS A 156 8.03 -0.24 -16.98
C HIS A 156 7.11 -1.21 -16.22
N VAL A 157 7.65 -2.31 -15.68
CA VAL A 157 6.88 -3.29 -14.90
C VAL A 157 6.23 -2.64 -13.68
N ILE A 158 6.94 -1.77 -12.96
CA ILE A 158 6.36 -1.01 -11.83
C ILE A 158 5.21 -0.11 -12.32
N THR A 159 5.34 0.49 -13.50
CA THR A 159 4.38 1.45 -14.03
C THR A 159 3.11 0.79 -14.56
N VAL A 160 3.22 -0.23 -15.42
CA VAL A 160 2.07 -0.82 -16.12
C VAL A 160 1.71 -2.24 -15.64
N GLY A 161 2.57 -2.86 -14.85
CA GLY A 161 2.42 -4.26 -14.43
C GLY A 161 3.01 -5.25 -15.43
N GLN A 162 2.96 -6.54 -15.08
CA GLN A 162 3.38 -7.63 -15.94
C GLN A 162 2.70 -8.94 -15.51
N GLY A 163 2.02 -9.61 -16.45
CA GLY A 163 1.30 -10.86 -16.15
C GLY A 163 0.22 -10.65 -15.08
N VAL A 164 0.38 -11.31 -13.93
CA VAL A 164 -0.54 -11.16 -12.78
C VAL A 164 -0.20 -9.99 -11.87
N MET A 165 0.96 -9.36 -12.04
CA MET A 165 1.32 -8.16 -11.28
C MET A 165 0.62 -6.96 -11.92
N GLY A 166 -0.33 -6.37 -11.19
CA GLY A 166 -1.02 -5.15 -11.62
C GLY A 166 -0.11 -3.91 -11.64
N PRO A 167 -0.57 -2.79 -12.23
CA PRO A 167 0.17 -1.54 -12.27
C PRO A 167 0.28 -0.88 -10.88
N TYR A 168 1.45 -0.39 -10.53
CA TYR A 168 1.68 0.36 -9.28
C TYR A 168 1.74 1.89 -9.51
N ALA A 169 1.38 2.36 -10.71
CA ALA A 169 1.47 3.78 -11.06
C ALA A 169 0.67 4.71 -10.14
N SER A 170 -0.46 4.26 -9.59
CA SER A 170 -1.30 5.00 -8.64
C SER A 170 -0.76 5.01 -7.20
N HIS A 171 0.07 4.04 -6.84
CA HIS A 171 0.64 3.89 -5.49
C HIS A 171 2.03 4.53 -5.38
N ILE A 172 2.80 4.49 -6.46
CA ILE A 172 4.17 5.01 -6.53
C ILE A 172 4.21 6.17 -7.53
N PRO A 173 4.36 7.42 -7.05
CA PRO A 173 4.51 8.59 -7.91
C PRO A 173 5.68 8.43 -8.87
N GLN A 174 5.52 8.93 -10.10
CA GLN A 174 6.52 8.80 -11.18
C GLN A 174 7.94 9.21 -10.76
N LYS A 175 8.05 10.31 -9.99
CA LYS A 175 9.31 10.84 -9.46
C LYS A 175 10.09 9.90 -8.52
N TYR A 176 9.44 8.88 -7.97
CA TYR A 176 10.03 7.97 -6.97
C TYR A 176 10.28 6.55 -7.50
N ARG A 177 9.80 6.23 -8.71
CA ARG A 177 9.94 4.88 -9.28
C ARG A 177 11.39 4.51 -9.57
N TRP A 178 12.23 5.47 -9.95
CA TRP A 178 13.67 5.22 -10.18
C TRP A 178 14.44 4.88 -8.89
N GLN A 179 14.05 5.47 -7.77
CA GLN A 179 14.61 5.18 -6.45
C GLN A 179 14.28 3.74 -6.06
N VAL A 180 13.07 3.25 -6.37
CA VAL A 180 12.70 1.83 -6.18
C VAL A 180 13.55 0.92 -7.06
N VAL A 181 13.75 1.28 -8.34
CA VAL A 181 14.65 0.53 -9.24
C VAL A 181 16.07 0.47 -8.67
N ASN A 182 16.61 1.60 -8.20
CA ASN A 182 17.93 1.63 -7.57
C ASN A 182 18.00 0.79 -6.29
N TYR A 183 16.94 0.77 -5.48
CA TYR A 183 16.89 -0.08 -4.30
C TYR A 183 16.89 -1.57 -4.66
N ILE A 184 16.18 -1.97 -5.72
CA ILE A 184 16.26 -3.35 -6.25
C ILE A 184 17.70 -3.68 -6.67
N ARG A 185 18.37 -2.77 -7.40
CA ARG A 185 19.79 -2.93 -7.77
C ARG A 185 20.73 -2.99 -6.56
N PHE A 186 20.41 -2.26 -5.50
CA PHE A 186 21.15 -2.34 -4.25
C PHE A 186 21.00 -3.72 -3.59
N LEU A 187 19.79 -4.28 -3.55
CA LEU A 187 19.55 -5.65 -3.05
C LEU A 187 20.34 -6.69 -3.86
N GLU A 188 20.36 -6.57 -5.20
CA GLU A 188 21.17 -7.44 -6.08
C GLU A 188 22.66 -7.39 -5.76
N LYS A 189 23.21 -6.20 -5.49
CA LYS A 189 24.62 -6.03 -5.12
C LYS A 189 24.96 -6.56 -3.74
N ARG A 190 23.99 -6.53 -2.81
CA ARG A 190 24.18 -7.02 -1.44
C ARG A 190 24.16 -8.55 -1.38
N ASP A 191 23.35 -9.20 -2.21
CA ASP A 191 23.24 -10.66 -2.30
C ASP A 191 24.46 -11.33 -2.96
N GLY A 192 25.15 -10.61 -3.86
CA GLY A 192 26.40 -11.07 -4.46
C GLY A 192 27.66 -10.89 -3.59
N LYS A 193 27.51 -10.45 -2.33
CA LYS A 193 28.59 -10.31 -1.34
C LYS A 193 28.35 -11.26 -0.17
#